data_AF-A0A8S2S6Z6-F1
#
_entry.id   AF-A0A8S2S6Z6-F1
#
_cell.length_a   1.000
_cell.length_b   1.000
_cell.length_c   1.000
_cell.angle_alpha   90.00
_cell.angle_beta   90.00
_cell.angle_gamma   90.00
#
_symmetry.space_group_name_H-M   'P 1'
#
loop_
_entity.id
_entity.type
_entity.pdbx_description
1 polymer ?
#
loop_
_entity_poly.entity_id
_entity_poly.type
_entity_poly.pdbx_seq_one_letter_code
_entity_poly.pdbx_strand_id
1 'polypeptide(L)'
;MAKYRSALPQLSNKFFITNGGLETTLVFHEGMDLPCFASFKVLKDEARCEWLKNFLGKFVDIARKYDVGFILESPTWRASPDWIHKLGCVEQDVVD
;
A
#
# COMPACT_ATOMS: atom_id res chain seq x y z
N MET A 1 6.05 -26.82 3.69
CA MET A 1 6.61 -26.26 2.44
C MET A 1 5.69 -25.16 1.92
N ALA A 2 6.16 -23.94 1.65
CA ALA A 2 5.31 -22.86 1.15
C ALA A 2 4.72 -23.20 -0.24
N LYS A 3 3.40 -23.02 -0.39
CA LYS A 3 2.58 -23.45 -1.54
C LYS A 3 3.06 -22.88 -2.90
N TYR A 4 3.65 -21.70 -2.91
CA TYR A 4 3.98 -20.97 -4.15
C TYR A 4 5.49 -20.73 -4.35
N ARG A 5 6.36 -21.45 -3.61
CA ARG A 5 7.82 -21.25 -3.66
C ARG A 5 8.41 -21.31 -5.08
N SER A 6 7.88 -22.20 -5.92
CA SER A 6 8.36 -22.40 -7.31
C SER A 6 7.35 -21.91 -8.36
N ALA A 7 6.29 -21.23 -7.94
CA ALA A 7 5.20 -20.78 -8.80
C ALA A 7 4.87 -19.31 -8.51
N LEU A 8 5.91 -18.46 -8.57
CA LEU A 8 5.79 -17.03 -8.29
C LEU A 8 5.02 -16.34 -9.43
N PRO A 9 4.13 -15.37 -9.14
CA PRO A 9 3.31 -14.71 -10.16
C PRO A 9 4.11 -14.11 -11.32
N GLN A 10 5.26 -13.50 -11.06
CA GLN A 10 6.14 -12.88 -12.07
C GLN A 10 6.85 -13.89 -12.99
N LEU A 11 6.85 -15.18 -12.65
CA LEU A 11 7.40 -16.24 -13.50
C LEU A 11 6.35 -16.82 -14.47
N SER A 12 5.12 -16.31 -14.43
CA SER A 12 4.06 -16.70 -15.36
C SER A 12 3.95 -15.72 -16.53
N ASN A 13 3.37 -16.18 -17.65
CA ASN A 13 3.05 -15.32 -18.80
C ASN A 13 1.72 -14.55 -18.63
N LYS A 14 1.24 -14.36 -17.39
CA LYS A 14 0.02 -13.62 -17.11
C LYS A 14 0.32 -12.13 -17.02
N PHE A 15 -0.63 -11.31 -17.46
CA PHE A 15 -0.57 -9.87 -17.22
C PHE A 15 -1.00 -9.55 -15.79
N PHE A 16 -0.33 -8.56 -15.21
CA PHE A 16 -0.64 -8.01 -13.91
C PHE A 16 -0.69 -6.49 -13.99
N ILE A 17 -1.61 -5.90 -13.25
CA ILE A 17 -1.62 -4.46 -12.98
C ILE A 17 -1.16 -4.22 -11.54
N THR A 18 -0.70 -3.00 -11.28
CA THR A 18 -0.42 -2.49 -9.94
C THR A 18 -1.42 -1.40 -9.60
N ASN A 19 -1.45 -0.99 -8.33
CA ASN A 19 -2.12 0.24 -7.96
C ASN A 19 -1.36 1.45 -8.55
N GLY A 20 -2.06 2.59 -8.63
CA GLY A 20 -1.44 3.88 -8.91
C GLY A 20 -0.67 4.41 -7.71
N GLY A 21 -0.16 5.64 -7.82
CA GLY A 21 0.56 6.32 -6.74
C GLY A 21 -0.35 6.63 -5.56
N LEU A 22 -0.17 5.89 -4.47
CA LEU A 22 -0.96 6.05 -3.24
C LEU A 22 -0.68 7.42 -2.61
N GLU A 23 0.58 7.75 -2.39
CA GLU A 23 1.01 8.97 -1.70
C GLU A 23 0.61 10.21 -2.48
N THR A 24 0.77 10.19 -3.80
CA THR A 24 0.34 11.31 -4.66
C THR A 24 -1.16 11.48 -4.63
N THR A 25 -1.94 10.38 -4.56
CA THR A 25 -3.39 10.47 -4.44
C THR A 25 -3.80 11.08 -3.10
N LEU A 26 -3.22 10.60 -2.01
CA LEU A 26 -3.46 11.12 -0.66
C LEU A 26 -3.16 12.63 -0.57
N VAL A 27 -2.04 13.08 -1.15
CA VAL A 27 -1.65 14.49 -1.08
C VAL A 27 -2.45 15.37 -2.04
N PHE A 28 -2.53 15.01 -3.33
CA PHE A 28 -3.04 15.91 -4.36
C PHE A 28 -4.54 15.78 -4.62
N HIS A 29 -5.14 14.61 -4.35
CA HIS A 29 -6.58 14.41 -4.55
C HIS A 29 -7.36 14.46 -3.23
N GLU A 30 -6.78 13.95 -2.14
CA GLU A 30 -7.47 13.92 -0.83
C GLU A 30 -7.03 15.06 0.12
N GLY A 31 -6.00 15.84 -0.25
CA GLY A 31 -5.53 16.97 0.56
C GLY A 31 -4.92 16.57 1.91
N MET A 32 -4.47 15.33 2.05
CA MET A 32 -3.90 14.82 3.30
C MET A 32 -2.49 15.37 3.51
N ASP A 33 -2.24 15.93 4.70
CA ASP A 33 -0.86 16.18 5.13
C ASP A 33 -0.17 14.85 5.39
N LEU A 34 0.86 14.57 4.59
CA LEU A 34 1.63 13.35 4.63
C LEU A 34 3.09 13.70 4.90
N PRO A 35 3.48 13.96 6.17
CA PRO A 35 4.84 14.30 6.52
C PRO A 35 5.84 13.28 5.98
N CYS A 36 6.88 13.77 5.32
CA CYS A 36 7.86 12.94 4.62
C CYS A 36 7.20 11.88 3.70
N PHE A 37 6.05 12.13 3.09
CA PHE A 37 5.37 11.16 2.21
C PHE A 37 5.13 9.78 2.87
N ALA A 38 5.08 9.69 4.19
CA ALA A 38 5.00 8.42 4.90
C ALA A 38 3.56 7.88 4.98
N SER A 39 3.21 6.97 4.05
CA SER A 39 1.86 6.43 3.86
C SER A 39 1.34 5.59 5.03
N PHE A 40 2.23 5.00 5.84
CA PHE A 40 1.83 4.09 6.91
C PHE A 40 0.95 4.77 7.98
N LYS A 41 1.01 6.11 8.08
CA LYS A 41 0.15 6.90 8.98
C LYS A 41 -1.34 6.79 8.64
N VAL A 42 -1.70 6.40 7.41
CA VAL A 42 -3.08 6.08 7.01
C VAL A 42 -3.67 4.98 7.89
N LEU A 43 -2.85 4.03 8.35
CA LEU A 43 -3.30 2.87 9.12
C LEU A 43 -3.73 3.19 10.56
N LYS A 44 -3.41 4.39 11.06
CA LYS A 44 -3.73 4.83 12.43
C LYS A 44 -5.18 5.35 12.59
N ASP A 45 -5.93 5.44 11.49
CA ASP A 45 -7.28 6.01 11.45
C ASP A 45 -8.19 5.06 10.65
N GLU A 46 -9.27 4.61 11.29
CA GLU A 46 -10.22 3.67 10.69
C GLU A 46 -10.87 4.22 9.40
N ALA A 47 -11.23 5.50 9.36
CA ALA A 47 -11.83 6.10 8.18
C ALA A 47 -10.84 6.16 7.02
N ARG A 48 -9.56 6.42 7.31
CA ARG A 48 -8.49 6.41 6.30
C ARG A 48 -8.16 4.99 5.84
N CYS A 49 -8.25 4.00 6.72
CA CYS A 49 -8.18 2.58 6.36
C CYS A 49 -9.31 2.18 5.40
N GLU A 50 -10.55 2.60 5.67
CA GLU A 50 -11.67 2.34 4.76
C GLU A 50 -11.50 3.06 3.42
N TRP A 51 -10.99 4.28 3.42
CA TRP A 51 -10.62 4.97 2.19
C TRP A 51 -9.57 4.18 1.39
N LEU A 52 -8.53 3.66 2.05
CA LEU A 52 -7.48 2.86 1.39
C LEU A 52 -8.06 1.57 0.78
N LYS A 53 -8.96 0.89 1.49
CA LYS A 53 -9.67 -0.28 0.96
C LYS A 53 -10.47 0.07 -0.30
N ASN A 54 -11.19 1.18 -0.28
CA ASN A 54 -11.96 1.66 -1.44
C ASN A 54 -11.04 2.06 -2.60
N PHE A 55 -9.93 2.73 -2.33
CA PHE A 55 -8.92 3.09 -3.33
C PHE A 55 -8.34 1.85 -4.02
N LEU A 56 -7.90 0.85 -3.25
CA LEU A 56 -7.37 -0.41 -3.79
C LEU A 56 -8.46 -1.23 -4.49
N GLY A 57 -9.70 -1.19 -4.00
CA GLY A 57 -10.86 -1.85 -4.58
C GLY A 57 -11.12 -1.45 -6.04
N LYS A 58 -10.89 -0.17 -6.39
CA LYS A 58 -11.00 0.31 -7.77
C LYS A 58 -10.03 -0.42 -8.72
N PHE A 59 -8.81 -0.72 -8.26
CA PHE A 59 -7.84 -1.49 -9.05
C PHE A 59 -8.22 -2.97 -9.14
N VAL A 60 -8.80 -3.54 -8.07
CA VAL A 60 -9.34 -4.91 -8.11
C VAL A 60 -10.45 -5.02 -9.16
N ASP A 61 -11.33 -4.04 -9.26
CA ASP A 61 -12.41 -4.04 -10.25
C ASP A 61 -11.88 -3.90 -11.68
N ILE A 62 -10.81 -3.12 -11.89
CA ILE A 62 -10.10 -3.05 -13.17
C ILE A 62 -9.48 -4.42 -13.52
N ALA A 63 -8.77 -5.05 -12.59
CA ALA A 63 -8.18 -6.37 -12.79
C ALA A 63 -9.23 -7.42 -13.18
N ARG A 64 -10.37 -7.42 -12.50
CA ARG A 64 -11.52 -8.28 -12.83
C ARG A 64 -12.08 -7.99 -14.23
N LYS A 65 -12.25 -6.72 -14.58
CA LYS A 65 -12.80 -6.31 -15.88
C LYS A 65 -11.96 -6.81 -17.06
N TYR A 66 -10.63 -6.83 -16.90
CA TYR A 66 -9.71 -7.20 -17.97
C TYR A 66 -9.13 -8.62 -17.84
N ASP A 67 -9.60 -9.41 -16.87
CA ASP A 67 -9.10 -10.77 -16.57
C ASP A 67 -7.57 -10.85 -16.40
N VAL A 68 -7.03 -9.91 -15.61
CA VAL A 68 -5.60 -9.83 -15.29
C VAL A 68 -5.36 -9.95 -13.79
N GLY A 69 -4.14 -10.31 -13.39
CA GLY A 69 -3.75 -10.32 -11.98
C GLY A 69 -3.59 -8.91 -11.40
N PHE A 70 -3.58 -8.81 -10.09
CA PHE A 70 -3.32 -7.56 -9.37
C PHE A 70 -2.20 -7.77 -8.35
N ILE A 71 -1.16 -6.94 -8.44
CA ILE A 71 -0.11 -6.84 -7.43
C ILE A 71 -0.47 -5.70 -6.50
N LEU A 72 -0.85 -6.06 -5.28
CA LEU A 72 -1.22 -5.11 -4.23
C LEU A 72 0.04 -4.72 -3.44
N GLU A 73 0.33 -3.42 -3.39
CA GLU A 73 1.36 -2.86 -2.53
C GLU A 73 0.77 -2.44 -1.18
N SER A 74 1.53 -2.67 -0.11
CA SER A 74 1.18 -2.20 1.24
C SER A 74 1.59 -0.74 1.43
N PRO A 75 0.91 0.05 2.30
CA PRO A 75 1.27 1.44 2.56
C PRO A 75 2.48 1.56 3.51
N THR A 76 3.51 0.73 3.32
CA THR A 76 4.70 0.62 4.18
C THR A 76 5.86 1.49 3.72
N TRP A 77 5.66 2.36 2.72
CA TRP A 77 6.68 3.32 2.34
C TRP A 77 7.10 4.18 3.53
N ARG A 78 8.40 4.13 3.85
CA ARG A 78 9.02 4.76 5.02
C ARG A 78 8.54 4.22 6.38
N ALA A 79 7.99 3.01 6.43
CA ALA A 79 7.72 2.28 7.68
C ALA A 79 8.98 1.55 8.17
N SER A 80 10.03 2.30 8.51
CA SER A 80 11.26 1.77 9.11
C SER A 80 11.65 2.57 10.34
N PRO A 81 12.43 2.01 11.30
CA PRO A 81 12.82 2.71 12.53
C PRO A 81 13.36 4.12 12.31
N ASP A 82 14.31 4.29 11.38
CA ASP A 82 14.90 5.60 11.06
C ASP A 82 13.85 6.65 10.68
N TRP A 83 12.86 6.27 9.88
CA TRP A 83 11.78 7.16 9.46
C TRP A 83 10.77 7.40 10.57
N ILE A 84 10.44 6.38 11.37
CA ILE A 84 9.57 6.48 12.55
C ILE A 84 10.15 7.53 13.52
N HIS A 85 11.44 7.46 13.84
CA HIS A 85 12.12 8.47 14.68
C HIS A 85 12.08 9.87 14.06
N LYS A 86 12.39 9.99 12.76
CA LYS A 86 12.37 11.28 12.04
C LYS A 86 10.97 11.91 11.99
N LEU A 87 9.93 11.10 12.02
CA LEU A 87 8.52 11.51 11.96
C LEU A 87 7.93 11.83 13.34
N GLY A 88 8.72 11.73 14.41
CA GLY A 88 8.27 11.98 15.78
C GLY A 88 7.32 10.92 16.32
N CYS A 89 7.30 9.72 15.71
CA CYS A 89 6.54 8.59 16.22
C CYS A 89 7.24 7.99 17.46
N VAL A 90 6.47 7.43 18.38
CA VAL A 90 6.99 6.88 19.64
C VAL A 90 7.57 5.48 19.44
N GLU A 91 8.47 5.06 20.33
CA GLU A 91 9.15 3.75 20.25
C GLU A 91 8.16 2.56 20.31
N GLN A 92 6.99 2.74 20.93
CA GLN A 92 5.89 1.76 20.93
C GLN A 92 5.31 1.48 19.54
N ASP A 93 5.61 2.34 18.54
CA ASP A 93 5.19 2.15 17.15
C ASP A 93 6.18 1.28 16.35
N VAL A 94 7.30 0.86 16.95
CA VAL A 94 8.29 -0.05 16.37
C VAL A 94 8.03 -1.47 16.91
N VAL A 95 7.91 -2.44 16.02
CA VAL A 95 7.78 -3.86 16.37
C VAL A 95 9.14 -4.52 16.16
N ASP A 96 9.62 -5.28 17.15
CA ASP A 96 10.87 -6.06 17.10
C ASP A 96 10.83 -7.21 16.09
#